data_AF-A0A8J3WIG7-F1
#
_entry.id   AF-A0A8J3WIG7-F1
#
_cell.length_a   1.000
_cell.length_b   1.000
_cell.length_c   1.000
_cell.angle_alpha   90.00
_cell.angle_beta   90.00
_cell.angle_gamma   90.00
#
_symmetry.space_group_name_H-M   'P 1'
#
loop_
_entity.id
_entity.type
_entity.pdbx_description
1 polymer ?
#
loop_
_entity_poly.entity_id
_entity_poly.type
_entity_poly.pdbx_seq_one_letter_code
_entity_poly.pdbx_strand_id
1 'polypeptide(L)'
;MRALNHGPDHSPGHRHRERAAHDPPGPDPAPAHLRPTGGAAGGTPCPATVLSWDGDTLVAADPLSGRSVRLTPAALYHYRCAQKAVGRKKQEPHTVEGLAALDADGLVLLDLPGRWEPREVSAFAAGRGTPVVDALAAPSERVRAVVAGRAPGWGRLSGLPASRLSRGWKLAIVGTGVAGLLAMAYVTTMAGWLAWRGLAWLGATMLDLLDGRLAVIFFSPPLLLLSPVRQAVHTVRLRRGTGIGTPGGARVFMRGEKLRITAGPRAVPDTLSVWGPEAVMSLMVYRHEDLRGLFMIGRTGRALRHLPGLWHPEHVNRFAVRHGLRCEVRTLDRREYLDLVTHAGDAVP
;
A
#
# COMPACT_ATOMS: atom_id res chain seq x y z
N MET A 1 6.39 -86.87 -17.77
CA MET A 1 7.64 -86.46 -17.08
C MET A 1 7.25 -85.41 -16.05
N ARG A 2 7.23 -85.79 -14.76
CA ARG A 2 8.20 -85.37 -13.71
C ARG A 2 8.19 -83.83 -13.50
N ALA A 3 8.00 -83.27 -12.31
CA ALA A 3 7.96 -83.83 -10.97
C ALA A 3 7.15 -82.91 -10.04
N LEU A 4 6.53 -83.55 -9.05
CA LEU A 4 5.96 -82.98 -7.84
C LEU A 4 7.05 -82.27 -7.02
N ASN A 5 6.69 -81.19 -6.32
CA ASN A 5 7.36 -80.85 -5.07
C ASN A 5 6.33 -80.40 -4.03
N HIS A 6 6.31 -81.16 -2.94
CA HIS A 6 5.45 -81.01 -1.77
C HIS A 6 6.19 -80.28 -0.65
N GLY A 7 5.44 -79.44 0.07
CA GLY A 7 5.54 -79.22 1.51
C GLY A 7 6.35 -77.98 1.96
N PRO A 8 6.16 -77.49 3.21
CA PRO A 8 5.00 -77.64 4.11
C PRO A 8 4.52 -76.30 4.72
N ASP A 9 3.29 -76.38 5.25
CA ASP A 9 2.70 -75.67 6.38
C ASP A 9 3.59 -74.71 7.21
N HIS A 10 3.17 -73.44 7.32
CA HIS A 10 3.23 -72.70 8.58
C HIS A 10 2.05 -71.72 8.70
N SER A 11 1.25 -72.01 9.72
CA SER A 11 0.07 -71.31 10.24
C SER A 11 0.35 -69.88 10.76
N PRO A 12 -0.72 -69.09 11.03
CA PRO A 12 -0.74 -67.64 10.89
C PRO A 12 -0.37 -66.90 12.17
N GLY A 13 0.56 -65.95 12.05
CA GLY A 13 0.85 -64.96 13.09
C GLY A 13 -0.04 -63.72 12.92
N HIS A 14 -1.31 -63.80 13.33
CA HIS A 14 -2.16 -62.63 13.53
C HIS A 14 -1.62 -61.81 14.73
N ARG A 15 -0.69 -60.88 14.46
CA ARG A 15 -0.42 -59.77 15.38
C ARG A 15 -1.47 -58.69 15.11
N HIS A 16 -2.60 -58.79 15.81
CA HIS A 16 -3.44 -57.64 16.09
C HIS A 16 -2.60 -56.63 16.87
N ARG A 17 -1.93 -55.72 16.15
CA ARG A 17 -1.55 -54.43 16.72
C ARG A 17 -2.86 -53.69 16.94
N GLU A 18 -3.33 -53.71 18.18
CA GLU A 18 -4.18 -52.65 18.72
C GLU A 18 -3.45 -51.33 18.46
N ARG A 19 -3.75 -50.72 17.31
CA ARG A 19 -3.55 -49.28 17.15
C ARG A 19 -4.57 -48.67 18.09
N ALA A 20 -4.09 -48.29 19.28
CA ALA A 20 -4.79 -47.34 20.12
C ALA A 20 -5.27 -46.22 19.20
N ALA A 21 -6.60 -46.09 19.08
CA ALA A 21 -7.22 -44.98 18.40
C ALA A 21 -6.64 -43.73 19.06
N HIS A 22 -5.70 -43.08 18.36
CA HIS A 22 -5.26 -41.76 18.73
C HIS A 22 -6.48 -40.91 18.46
N ASP A 23 -7.26 -40.66 19.51
CA ASP A 23 -8.29 -39.64 19.46
C ASP A 23 -7.62 -38.40 18.88
N PRO A 24 -8.13 -37.87 17.76
CA PRO A 24 -7.57 -36.66 17.19
C PRO A 24 -7.58 -35.61 18.30
N PRO A 25 -6.46 -34.87 18.51
CA PRO A 25 -6.41 -33.82 19.52
C PRO A 25 -7.66 -32.94 19.34
N GLY A 26 -8.44 -32.81 20.42
CA GLY A 26 -9.64 -32.00 20.41
C GLY A 26 -9.33 -30.59 19.89
N PRO A 27 -10.28 -29.92 19.24
CA PRO A 27 -10.06 -28.59 18.69
C PRO A 27 -9.54 -27.66 19.79
N ASP A 28 -8.39 -27.03 19.55
CA ASP A 28 -7.83 -26.03 20.47
C ASP A 28 -8.89 -24.96 20.75
N PRO A 29 -9.02 -24.51 22.02
CA PRO A 29 -9.98 -23.47 22.36
C PRO A 29 -9.72 -22.21 21.52
N ALA A 30 -10.79 -21.63 20.97
CA ALA A 30 -10.69 -20.44 20.14
C ALA A 30 -9.96 -19.32 20.90
N PRO A 31 -8.95 -18.67 20.29
CA PRO A 31 -8.19 -17.64 20.98
C PRO A 31 -9.09 -16.46 21.33
N ALA A 32 -9.06 -16.02 22.60
CA ALA A 32 -9.83 -14.85 23.05
C ALA A 32 -9.35 -13.54 22.39
N HIS A 33 -8.08 -13.50 22.01
CA HIS A 33 -7.44 -12.37 21.35
C HIS A 33 -6.64 -12.85 20.15
N LEU A 34 -6.74 -12.12 19.04
CA LEU A 34 -5.97 -12.40 17.83
C LEU A 34 -4.97 -11.25 17.58
N ARG A 35 -3.74 -11.59 17.22
CA ARG A 35 -2.65 -10.65 16.95
C ARG A 35 -1.96 -11.01 15.63
N PRO A 36 -1.38 -10.04 14.92
CA PRO A 36 -0.57 -10.35 13.76
C PRO A 36 0.72 -11.05 14.19
N THR A 37 1.15 -12.02 13.40
CA THR A 37 2.40 -12.79 13.59
C THR A 37 3.59 -12.15 12.89
N GLY A 38 3.36 -11.13 12.04
CA GLY A 38 4.43 -10.43 11.33
C GLY A 38 4.00 -9.12 10.67
N GLY A 39 4.98 -8.43 10.10
CA GLY A 39 4.76 -7.20 9.33
C GLY A 39 3.90 -7.42 8.08
N ALA A 40 3.24 -6.36 7.62
CA ALA A 40 2.39 -6.40 6.43
C ALA A 40 3.16 -6.75 5.14
N ALA A 41 4.46 -6.44 5.09
CA ALA A 41 5.37 -6.85 4.02
C ALA A 41 6.69 -7.37 4.59
N GLY A 42 7.45 -8.14 3.79
CA GLY A 42 8.74 -8.69 4.18
C GLY A 42 9.69 -7.63 4.75
N GLY A 43 10.20 -7.85 5.97
CA GLY A 43 11.12 -6.93 6.65
C GLY A 43 10.47 -5.68 7.26
N THR A 44 9.14 -5.56 7.25
CA THR A 44 8.44 -4.49 7.97
C THR A 44 8.15 -4.87 9.43
N PRO A 45 8.05 -3.89 10.36
CA PRO A 45 7.72 -4.19 11.75
C PRO A 45 6.34 -4.84 11.90
N CYS A 46 6.21 -5.74 12.88
CA CYS A 46 4.92 -6.32 13.23
C CYS A 46 4.00 -5.25 13.85
N PRO A 47 2.76 -5.07 13.35
CA PRO A 47 1.78 -4.19 13.96
C PRO A 47 1.40 -4.63 15.38
N ALA A 48 1.16 -3.69 16.27
CA ALA A 48 0.70 -3.96 17.63
C ALA A 48 -0.83 -4.09 17.74
N THR A 49 -1.56 -4.18 16.62
CA THR A 49 -3.02 -4.29 16.63
C THR A 49 -3.49 -5.57 17.31
N VAL A 50 -4.55 -5.47 18.12
CA VAL A 50 -5.17 -6.61 18.80
C VAL A 50 -6.65 -6.67 18.41
N LEU A 51 -7.12 -7.86 18.06
CA LEU A 51 -8.53 -8.15 17.83
C LEU A 51 -9.10 -8.95 18.99
N SER A 52 -10.35 -8.68 19.33
CA SER A 52 -11.12 -9.37 20.36
C SER A 52 -12.62 -9.27 20.07
N TRP A 53 -13.41 -10.11 20.71
CA TRP A 53 -14.87 -10.06 20.64
C TRP A 53 -15.46 -9.52 21.95
N ASP A 54 -16.37 -8.55 21.83
CA ASP A 54 -17.22 -8.03 22.91
C ASP A 54 -18.68 -8.35 22.54
N GLY A 55 -19.19 -9.48 23.02
CA GLY A 55 -20.40 -10.08 22.45
C GLY A 55 -20.21 -10.36 20.95
N ASP A 56 -21.17 -9.93 20.13
CA ASP A 56 -21.12 -10.09 18.66
C ASP A 56 -20.33 -8.95 17.97
N THR A 57 -19.76 -8.03 18.75
CA THR A 57 -19.01 -6.90 18.22
C THR A 57 -17.53 -7.22 18.14
N LEU A 58 -16.95 -7.08 16.96
CA LEU A 58 -15.50 -7.12 16.77
C LEU A 58 -14.90 -5.83 17.31
N VAL A 59 -13.93 -5.97 18.21
CA VAL A 59 -13.16 -4.86 18.76
C VAL A 59 -11.72 -4.96 18.25
N ALA A 60 -11.31 -3.94 17.50
CA ALA A 60 -9.94 -3.79 17.02
C ALA A 60 -9.26 -2.63 17.76
N ALA A 61 -8.20 -2.92 18.51
CA ALA A 61 -7.46 -1.94 19.29
C ALA A 61 -6.04 -1.75 18.74
N ASP A 62 -5.60 -0.49 18.62
CA ASP A 62 -4.22 -0.11 18.38
C ASP A 62 -3.65 0.53 19.65
N PRO A 63 -2.87 -0.22 20.46
CA PRO A 63 -2.36 0.25 21.74
C PRO A 63 -1.34 1.38 21.57
N LEU A 64 -0.69 1.50 20.41
CA LEU A 64 0.32 2.56 20.18
C LEU A 64 -0.33 3.91 19.91
N SER A 65 -1.48 3.92 19.23
CA SER A 65 -2.23 5.15 18.97
C SER A 65 -3.33 5.43 19.99
N GLY A 66 -3.69 4.43 20.82
CA GLY A 66 -4.83 4.49 21.73
C GLY A 66 -6.19 4.45 21.02
N ARG A 67 -6.21 4.20 19.70
CA ARG A 67 -7.45 4.11 18.92
C ARG A 67 -8.06 2.72 19.08
N SER A 68 -9.38 2.69 19.20
CA SER A 68 -10.17 1.46 19.18
C SER A 68 -11.35 1.64 18.23
N VAL A 69 -11.68 0.59 17.49
CA VAL A 69 -12.81 0.54 16.57
C VAL A 69 -13.67 -0.65 16.95
N ARG A 70 -14.99 -0.44 17.02
CA ARG A 70 -16.00 -1.45 17.32
C ARG A 70 -16.94 -1.57 16.13
N LEU A 71 -17.13 -2.78 15.61
CA LEU A 71 -17.98 -3.03 14.44
C LEU A 71 -18.53 -4.45 14.44
N THR A 72 -19.63 -4.70 13.73
CA THR A 72 -20.23 -6.03 13.53
C THR A 72 -20.03 -6.46 12.08
N PRO A 73 -18.93 -7.14 11.75
CA PRO A 73 -18.63 -7.48 10.36
C PRO A 73 -19.49 -8.65 9.89
N ALA A 74 -19.86 -8.64 8.61
CA ALA A 74 -20.51 -9.79 8.00
C ALA A 74 -19.50 -10.90 7.66
N ALA A 75 -18.25 -10.55 7.41
CA ALA A 75 -17.17 -11.49 7.14
C ALA A 75 -15.79 -10.90 7.49
N LEU A 76 -14.81 -11.77 7.71
CA LEU A 76 -13.39 -11.41 7.72
C LEU A 76 -12.75 -11.84 6.40
N TYR A 77 -11.94 -10.97 5.81
CA TYR A 77 -11.25 -11.18 4.54
C TYR A 77 -9.75 -11.24 4.78
N HIS A 78 -9.19 -12.45 4.78
CA HIS A 78 -7.76 -12.68 4.99
C HIS A 78 -7.06 -12.66 3.64
N TYR A 79 -6.18 -11.70 3.42
CA TYR A 79 -5.72 -11.39 2.07
C TYR A 79 -4.22 -11.31 1.93
N ARG A 80 -3.77 -11.61 0.70
CA ARG A 80 -2.40 -11.46 0.26
C ARG A 80 -2.38 -10.95 -1.18
N CYS A 81 -1.64 -9.87 -1.43
CA CYS A 81 -1.51 -9.35 -2.79
C CYS A 81 -0.08 -8.92 -3.08
N ALA A 82 0.39 -9.17 -4.30
CA ALA A 82 1.65 -8.62 -4.76
C ALA A 82 1.49 -7.12 -5.07
N GLN A 83 2.41 -6.32 -4.56
CA GLN A 83 2.63 -4.94 -4.98
C GLN A 83 3.99 -4.82 -5.66
N LYS A 84 4.01 -4.22 -6.85
CA LYS A 84 5.27 -3.96 -7.55
C LYS A 84 5.96 -2.79 -6.84
N ALA A 85 7.12 -3.03 -6.23
CA ALA A 85 7.89 -1.99 -5.54
C ALA A 85 9.23 -1.72 -6.25
N VAL A 86 9.68 -0.47 -6.21
CA VAL A 86 10.98 -0.05 -6.75
C VAL A 86 12.04 -0.35 -5.69
N GLY A 87 12.66 -1.53 -5.78
CA GLY A 87 13.85 -1.88 -5.00
C GLY A 87 15.12 -1.17 -5.52
N ARG A 88 16.14 -1.05 -4.66
CA ARG A 88 17.43 -0.39 -4.98
C ARG A 88 18.27 -1.12 -6.05
N LYS A 89 18.01 -2.41 -6.31
CA LYS A 89 18.80 -3.22 -7.26
C LYS A 89 18.00 -4.11 -8.23
N LYS A 90 16.70 -4.35 -8.00
CA LYS A 90 15.81 -5.07 -8.93
C LYS A 90 14.35 -4.78 -8.56
N GLN A 91 13.45 -4.81 -9.53
CA GLN A 91 12.01 -4.79 -9.28
C GLN A 91 11.63 -6.16 -8.71
N GLU A 92 11.57 -6.28 -7.39
CA GLU A 92 11.01 -7.47 -6.75
C GLU A 92 9.56 -7.17 -6.35
N PRO A 93 8.60 -8.03 -6.71
CA PRO A 93 7.26 -7.91 -6.18
C PRO A 93 7.34 -8.08 -4.66
N HIS A 94 6.90 -7.07 -3.91
CA HIS A 94 6.73 -7.19 -2.47
C HIS A 94 5.30 -7.58 -2.20
N THR A 95 5.14 -8.68 -1.49
CA THR A 95 3.84 -9.17 -1.07
C THR A 95 3.35 -8.40 0.14
N VAL A 96 2.09 -7.97 0.11
CA VAL A 96 1.40 -7.32 1.22
C VAL A 96 0.31 -8.26 1.73
N GLU A 97 0.29 -8.49 3.04
CA GLU A 97 -0.68 -9.31 3.76
C GLU A 97 -1.45 -8.45 4.77
N GLY A 98 -2.69 -8.86 5.04
CA GLY A 98 -3.57 -8.19 6.00
C GLY A 98 -4.88 -8.93 6.21
N LEU A 99 -5.66 -8.40 7.15
CA LEU A 99 -6.99 -8.87 7.46
C LEU A 99 -7.94 -7.67 7.35
N ALA A 100 -9.05 -7.84 6.64
CA ALA A 100 -10.08 -6.82 6.54
C ALA A 100 -11.39 -7.31 7.13
N ALA A 101 -12.13 -6.42 7.77
CA ALA A 101 -13.50 -6.67 8.21
C ALA A 101 -14.45 -6.11 7.15
N LEU A 102 -15.36 -6.95 6.64
CA LEU A 102 -16.28 -6.60 5.55
C LEU A 102 -17.71 -6.36 6.07
N ASP A 103 -18.43 -5.48 5.39
CA ASP A 103 -19.88 -5.36 5.54
C ASP A 103 -20.63 -6.45 4.75
N ALA A 104 -21.97 -6.41 4.80
CA ALA A 104 -22.82 -7.40 4.13
C ALA A 104 -22.70 -7.39 2.59
N ASP A 105 -22.25 -6.29 1.99
CA ASP A 105 -22.04 -6.16 0.54
C ASP A 105 -20.60 -6.51 0.14
N GLY A 106 -19.75 -6.89 1.10
CA GLY A 106 -18.35 -7.21 0.86
C GLY A 106 -17.44 -5.99 0.77
N LEU A 107 -17.89 -4.81 1.22
CA LEU A 107 -17.07 -3.60 1.29
C LEU A 107 -16.29 -3.55 2.59
N VAL A 108 -15.05 -3.03 2.54
CA VAL A 108 -14.16 -2.95 3.71
C VAL A 108 -14.65 -1.89 4.70
N LEU A 109 -14.97 -2.31 5.93
CA LEU A 109 -15.21 -1.46 7.09
C LEU A 109 -13.91 -1.14 7.84
N LEU A 110 -13.01 -2.12 7.93
CA LEU A 110 -11.75 -1.97 8.65
C LEU A 110 -10.63 -2.74 7.96
N ASP A 111 -9.52 -2.06 7.66
CA ASP A 111 -8.29 -2.69 7.18
C ASP A 111 -7.24 -2.78 8.30
N LEU A 112 -6.70 -4.00 8.49
CA LEU A 112 -5.69 -4.36 9.48
C LEU A 112 -4.48 -4.97 8.76
N PRO A 113 -3.55 -4.14 8.25
CA PRO A 113 -2.33 -4.63 7.60
C PRO A 113 -1.51 -5.44 8.59
N GLY A 114 -0.88 -6.52 8.14
CA GLY A 114 -0.12 -7.43 8.99
C GLY A 114 -0.24 -8.86 8.51
N ARG A 115 0.73 -9.70 8.88
CA ARG A 115 0.62 -11.14 8.64
C ARG A 115 -0.20 -11.77 9.77
N TRP A 116 -1.20 -12.59 9.43
CA TRP A 116 -2.07 -13.25 10.39
C TRP A 116 -2.02 -14.76 10.17
N GLU A 117 -2.07 -15.55 11.24
CA GLU A 117 -2.02 -17.02 11.12
C GLU A 117 -3.38 -17.56 10.66
N PRO A 118 -3.50 -18.23 9.49
CA PRO A 118 -4.80 -18.62 8.93
C PRO A 118 -5.66 -19.48 9.88
N ARG A 119 -5.03 -20.38 10.64
CA ARG A 119 -5.71 -21.25 11.61
C ARG A 119 -6.29 -20.46 12.77
N GLU A 120 -5.52 -19.52 13.30
CA GLU A 120 -5.97 -18.66 14.40
C GLU A 120 -7.08 -17.71 13.95
N VAL A 121 -6.98 -17.13 12.74
CA VAL A 121 -8.05 -16.31 12.15
C VAL A 121 -9.35 -17.11 12.03
N SER A 122 -9.27 -18.33 11.51
CA SER A 122 -10.43 -19.20 11.33
C SER A 122 -11.06 -19.59 12.67
N ALA A 123 -10.24 -20.00 13.66
CA ALA A 123 -10.72 -20.33 15.00
C ALA A 123 -11.34 -19.13 15.72
N PHE A 124 -10.70 -17.95 15.61
CA PHE A 124 -11.17 -16.69 16.19
C PHE A 124 -12.55 -16.28 15.61
N ALA A 125 -12.74 -16.42 14.31
CA ALA A 125 -13.98 -16.07 13.64
C ALA A 125 -15.10 -17.10 13.89
N ALA A 126 -14.75 -18.39 13.91
CA ALA A 126 -15.67 -19.49 14.22
C ALA A 126 -16.28 -19.35 15.63
N GLY A 127 -15.52 -18.81 16.59
CA GLY A 127 -16.02 -18.52 17.94
C GLY A 127 -17.25 -17.60 18.00
N ARG A 128 -17.55 -16.87 16.92
CA ARG A 128 -18.74 -16.00 16.77
C ARG A 128 -19.56 -16.27 15.51
N GLY A 129 -19.31 -17.38 14.82
CA GLY A 129 -20.00 -17.71 13.57
C GLY A 129 -19.76 -16.71 12.43
N THR A 130 -18.70 -15.90 12.50
CA THR A 130 -18.34 -14.97 11.43
C THR A 130 -17.59 -15.72 10.33
N PRO A 131 -18.04 -15.72 9.07
CA PRO A 131 -17.33 -16.40 7.99
C PRO A 131 -15.99 -15.73 7.69
N VAL A 132 -15.01 -16.56 7.30
CA VAL A 132 -13.69 -16.10 6.83
C VAL A 132 -13.57 -16.40 5.34
N VAL A 133 -13.26 -15.36 4.57
CA VAL A 133 -12.88 -15.47 3.16
C VAL A 133 -11.36 -15.51 3.09
N ASP A 134 -10.81 -16.70 2.83
CA ASP A 134 -9.37 -16.87 2.60
C ASP A 134 -9.01 -16.51 1.15
N ALA A 135 -8.39 -15.35 0.98
CA ALA A 135 -7.93 -14.81 -0.29
C ALA A 135 -6.40 -14.78 -0.39
N LEU A 136 -5.69 -15.63 0.37
CA LEU A 136 -4.23 -15.69 0.33
C LEU A 136 -3.67 -16.20 -1.01
N ALA A 137 -4.43 -17.03 -1.72
CA ALA A 137 -4.08 -17.58 -3.04
C ALA A 137 -4.83 -16.91 -4.21
N ALA A 138 -5.68 -15.92 -3.92
CA ALA A 138 -6.47 -15.24 -4.93
C ALA A 138 -5.58 -14.37 -5.86
N PRO A 139 -6.00 -14.13 -7.11
CA PRO A 139 -5.31 -13.20 -8.01
C PRO A 139 -5.16 -11.82 -7.35
N SER A 140 -3.96 -11.24 -7.43
CA SER A 140 -3.65 -10.01 -6.71
C SER A 140 -4.49 -8.82 -7.19
N GLU A 141 -4.88 -8.79 -8.47
CA GLU A 141 -5.79 -7.77 -9.02
C GLU A 141 -7.14 -7.79 -8.29
N ARG A 142 -7.72 -8.98 -8.12
CA ARG A 142 -9.00 -9.16 -7.45
C ARG A 142 -8.91 -8.78 -5.97
N VAL A 143 -7.82 -9.19 -5.30
CA VAL A 143 -7.59 -8.82 -3.90
C VAL A 143 -7.48 -7.30 -3.75
N ARG A 144 -6.72 -6.62 -4.62
CA ARG A 144 -6.59 -5.17 -4.58
C ARG A 144 -7.93 -4.47 -4.82
N ALA A 145 -8.74 -4.96 -5.77
CA ALA A 145 -10.07 -4.43 -6.03
C ALA A 145 -10.99 -4.52 -4.80
N VAL A 146 -11.03 -5.68 -4.14
CA VAL A 146 -11.81 -5.88 -2.89
C VAL A 146 -11.32 -4.95 -1.79
N VAL A 147 -10.01 -4.89 -1.53
CA VAL A 147 -9.44 -4.07 -0.45
C VAL A 147 -9.62 -2.56 -0.72
N ALA A 148 -9.69 -2.15 -1.99
CA ALA A 148 -9.97 -0.77 -2.36
C ALA A 148 -11.46 -0.39 -2.25
N GLY A 149 -12.36 -1.38 -2.29
CA GLY A 149 -13.79 -1.24 -2.04
C GLY A 149 -14.06 -0.95 -0.58
N ARG A 150 -14.50 0.27 -0.26
CA ARG A 150 -14.63 0.75 1.12
C ARG A 150 -16.09 1.02 1.43
N ALA A 151 -16.52 0.65 2.62
CA ALA A 151 -17.83 1.03 3.12
C ALA A 151 -17.78 2.48 3.67
N PRO A 152 -18.92 3.19 3.73
CA PRO A 152 -18.98 4.46 4.45
C PRO A 152 -18.51 4.31 5.90
N GLY A 153 -17.72 5.28 6.39
CA GLY A 153 -17.14 5.20 7.73
C GLY A 153 -15.99 4.21 7.90
N TRP A 154 -15.46 3.65 6.80
CA TRP A 154 -14.32 2.72 6.88
C TRP A 154 -13.11 3.32 7.62
N GLY A 155 -12.31 2.43 8.21
CA GLY A 155 -11.09 2.79 8.90
C GLY A 155 -9.90 1.90 8.53
N ARG A 156 -8.71 2.35 8.91
CA ARG A 156 -7.48 1.55 8.89
C ARG A 156 -6.74 1.72 10.20
N LEU A 157 -6.36 0.61 10.83
CA LEU A 157 -5.52 0.60 12.02
C LEU A 157 -4.16 0.00 11.66
N SER A 158 -3.14 0.85 11.58
CA SER A 158 -1.81 0.40 11.17
C SER A 158 -1.06 -0.35 12.25
N GLY A 159 -1.32 -0.10 13.54
CA GLY A 159 -0.57 -0.70 14.65
C GLY A 159 0.93 -0.41 14.65
N LEU A 160 1.38 0.55 13.84
CA LEU A 160 2.78 0.94 13.71
C LEU A 160 3.00 2.26 14.44
N PRO A 161 4.18 2.46 15.05
CA PRO A 161 4.53 3.74 15.63
C PRO A 161 4.43 4.80 14.54
N ALA A 162 3.59 5.81 14.77
CA ALA A 162 3.52 6.93 13.85
C ALA A 162 4.95 7.49 13.71
N SER A 163 5.40 7.71 12.47
CA SER A 163 6.67 8.39 12.20
C SER A 163 6.53 9.88 12.54
N ARG A 164 6.26 10.18 13.81
CA ARG A 164 6.27 11.54 14.32
C ARG A 164 7.73 11.90 14.47
N LEU A 165 8.31 12.49 13.42
CA LEU A 165 9.45 13.38 13.63
C LEU A 165 9.03 14.38 14.71
N SER A 166 9.65 14.31 15.88
CA SER A 166 9.33 15.16 17.00
C SER A 166 9.43 16.63 16.56
N ARG A 167 8.59 17.52 17.12
CA ARG A 167 8.66 18.96 16.78
C ARG A 167 10.08 19.51 16.97
N GLY A 168 10.79 19.05 17.98
CA GLY A 168 12.20 19.40 18.23
C GLY A 168 13.13 18.96 17.10
N TRP A 169 12.95 17.75 16.56
CA TRP A 169 13.73 17.31 15.40
C TRP A 169 13.32 18.09 14.13
N LYS A 170 12.04 18.41 13.93
CA LYS A 170 11.65 19.31 12.82
C LYS A 170 12.30 20.69 12.94
N LEU A 171 12.34 21.27 14.14
CA LEU A 171 13.00 22.55 14.43
C LEU A 171 14.51 22.48 14.22
N ALA A 172 15.17 21.41 14.67
CA ALA A 172 16.59 21.21 14.45
C ALA A 172 16.92 21.02 12.96
N ILE A 173 16.14 20.22 12.20
CA ILE A 173 16.27 20.14 10.72
C ILE A 173 16.18 21.52 10.08
N VAL A 174 15.17 22.32 10.46
CA VAL A 174 14.94 23.64 9.87
C VAL A 174 16.06 24.59 10.25
N GLY A 175 16.49 24.61 11.52
CA GLY A 175 17.58 25.43 12.01
C GLY A 175 18.91 25.12 11.31
N THR A 176 19.26 23.84 11.17
CA THR A 176 20.45 23.41 10.42
C THR A 176 20.35 23.79 8.93
N GLY A 177 19.15 23.70 8.34
CA GLY A 177 18.91 24.12 6.97
C GLY A 177 19.14 25.63 6.76
N VAL A 178 18.62 26.48 7.64
CA VAL A 178 18.80 27.93 7.59
C VAL A 178 20.26 28.32 7.84
N ALA A 179 20.90 27.73 8.85
CA ALA A 179 22.32 27.96 9.14
C ALA A 179 23.21 27.54 7.96
N GLY A 180 22.91 26.41 7.32
CA GLY A 180 23.62 25.96 6.12
C GLY A 180 23.42 26.91 4.93
N LEU A 181 22.23 27.47 4.76
CA LEU A 181 21.93 28.44 3.70
C LEU A 181 22.64 29.78 3.96
N LEU A 182 22.67 30.24 5.21
CA LEU A 182 23.42 31.43 5.62
C LEU A 182 24.93 31.23 5.50
N ALA A 183 25.45 30.06 5.86
CA ALA A 183 26.86 29.72 5.68
C ALA A 183 27.22 29.64 4.19
N MET A 184 26.38 29.02 3.36
CA MET A 184 26.52 29.02 1.90
C MET A 184 26.52 30.44 1.35
N ALA A 185 25.54 31.27 1.74
CA ALA A 185 25.46 32.66 1.34
C ALA A 185 26.74 33.41 1.75
N TYR A 186 27.16 33.32 3.01
CA TYR A 186 28.38 33.93 3.52
C TYR A 186 29.63 33.47 2.76
N VAL A 187 29.77 32.16 2.50
CA VAL A 187 30.89 31.62 1.70
C VAL A 187 30.82 32.12 0.27
N THR A 188 29.66 32.20 -0.39
CA THR A 188 29.57 32.79 -1.73
C THR A 188 29.86 34.29 -1.74
N THR A 189 29.48 35.03 -0.69
CA THR A 189 29.79 36.47 -0.57
C THR A 189 31.28 36.67 -0.28
N MET A 190 31.87 35.87 0.61
CA MET A 190 33.31 35.86 0.89
C MET A 190 34.13 35.37 -0.29
N ALA A 191 33.69 34.33 -0.99
CA ALA A 191 34.34 33.79 -2.18
C ALA A 191 34.16 34.74 -3.37
N GLY A 192 33.08 35.49 -3.47
CA GLY A 192 32.95 36.60 -4.42
C GLY A 192 33.94 37.73 -4.10
N TRP A 193 34.12 38.04 -2.82
CA TRP A 193 35.07 39.04 -2.34
C TRP A 193 36.54 38.60 -2.48
N LEU A 194 36.83 37.32 -2.23
CA LEU A 194 38.14 36.67 -2.41
C LEU A 194 38.41 36.33 -3.87
N ALA A 195 37.42 36.02 -4.70
CA ALA A 195 37.59 35.88 -6.15
C ALA A 195 37.94 37.23 -6.76
N TRP A 196 37.33 38.32 -6.29
CA TRP A 196 37.72 39.68 -6.68
C TRP A 196 39.17 40.02 -6.28
N ARG A 197 39.68 39.48 -5.16
CA ARG A 197 41.07 39.68 -4.70
C ARG A 197 42.08 38.60 -5.16
N GLY A 198 41.61 37.42 -5.57
CA GLY A 198 42.40 36.22 -5.81
C GLY A 198 42.44 35.75 -7.26
N LEU A 199 41.61 36.32 -8.15
CA LEU A 199 41.75 36.17 -9.61
C LEU A 199 43.08 36.72 -10.12
N ALA A 200 43.83 37.44 -9.28
CA ALA A 200 45.18 37.88 -9.58
C ALA A 200 46.28 36.84 -9.25
N TRP A 201 46.01 35.73 -8.53
CA TRP A 201 47.13 34.86 -8.10
C TRP A 201 46.89 33.35 -7.91
N LEU A 202 45.67 32.82 -7.79
CA LEU A 202 45.49 31.44 -7.30
C LEU A 202 44.45 30.59 -8.04
N GLY A 203 44.39 30.71 -9.36
CA GLY A 203 43.46 29.95 -10.22
C GLY A 203 43.83 28.49 -10.49
N ALA A 204 45.05 28.02 -10.15
CA ALA A 204 45.54 26.71 -10.58
C ALA A 204 45.57 25.62 -9.48
N THR A 205 45.57 25.98 -8.20
CA THR A 205 45.89 25.03 -7.11
C THR A 205 44.69 24.51 -6.31
N MET A 206 43.49 25.08 -6.48
CA MET A 206 42.34 24.72 -5.64
C MET A 206 41.47 23.58 -6.17
N LEU A 207 41.67 23.13 -7.41
CA LEU A 207 40.88 22.07 -8.03
C LEU A 207 41.34 20.64 -7.64
N ASP A 208 42.55 20.47 -7.11
CA ASP A 208 43.09 19.15 -6.74
C ASP A 208 42.81 18.71 -5.29
N LEU A 209 42.30 19.60 -4.43
CA LEU A 209 42.06 19.31 -3.00
C LEU A 209 40.60 19.03 -2.65
N LEU A 210 39.68 19.04 -3.63
CA LEU A 210 38.29 18.68 -3.42
C LEU A 210 38.09 17.16 -3.48
N ASP A 211 38.62 16.50 -2.44
CA ASP A 211 38.40 15.08 -2.19
C ASP A 211 36.89 14.85 -1.95
N GLY A 212 36.27 14.01 -2.80
CA GLY A 212 34.81 13.94 -3.01
C GLY A 212 33.95 13.55 -1.80
N ARG A 213 34.55 13.30 -0.64
CA ARG A 213 33.87 12.98 0.63
C ARG A 213 33.31 14.21 1.35
N LEU A 214 33.92 15.39 1.23
CA LEU A 214 33.42 16.60 1.90
C LEU A 214 32.24 17.25 1.16
N ALA A 215 32.11 17.05 -0.15
CA ALA A 215 30.95 17.51 -0.91
C ALA A 215 29.64 16.89 -0.37
N VAL A 216 29.65 15.63 0.06
CA VAL A 216 28.46 14.96 0.59
C VAL A 216 27.95 15.61 1.88
N ILE A 217 28.83 16.17 2.72
CA ILE A 217 28.46 16.85 3.96
C ILE A 217 27.89 18.25 3.65
N PHE A 218 28.53 19.01 2.76
CA PHE A 218 28.09 20.36 2.37
C PHE A 218 26.80 20.37 1.53
N PHE A 219 26.54 19.33 0.72
CA PHE A 219 25.32 19.21 -0.08
C PHE A 219 24.17 18.44 0.60
N SER A 220 24.35 17.97 1.84
CA SER A 220 23.27 17.31 2.59
C SER A 220 22.16 18.26 3.10
N PRO A 221 22.44 19.51 3.54
CA PRO A 221 21.39 20.45 3.94
C PRO A 221 20.46 20.91 2.80
N PRO A 222 20.92 21.22 1.56
CA PRO A 222 20.03 21.66 0.49
C PRO A 222 19.08 20.56 -0.03
N LEU A 223 19.37 19.27 0.21
CA LEU A 223 18.44 18.18 -0.11
C LEU A 223 17.14 18.25 0.73
N LEU A 224 17.15 18.92 1.88
CA LEU A 224 15.98 19.11 2.75
C LEU A 224 15.13 20.33 2.35
N LEU A 225 15.74 21.31 1.67
CA LEU A 225 15.05 22.43 1.01
C LEU A 225 14.33 22.01 -0.29
N LEU A 226 14.47 20.76 -0.73
CA LEU A 226 13.73 20.25 -1.90
C LEU A 226 12.24 20.06 -1.65
N SER A 227 11.76 20.02 -0.40
CA SER A 227 10.33 19.82 -0.13
C SER A 227 9.43 20.94 -0.66
N PRO A 228 9.70 22.24 -0.44
CA PRO A 228 8.92 23.33 -1.05
C PRO A 228 9.09 23.34 -2.57
N VAL A 229 10.28 23.06 -3.10
CA VAL A 229 10.50 22.98 -4.55
C VAL A 229 9.68 21.84 -5.18
N ARG A 230 9.63 20.67 -4.54
CA ARG A 230 8.81 19.54 -4.99
C ARG A 230 7.32 19.86 -4.94
N GLN A 231 6.85 20.56 -3.93
CA GLN A 231 5.46 21.04 -3.84
C GLN A 231 5.17 22.08 -4.94
N ALA A 232 6.05 23.05 -5.15
CA ALA A 232 5.90 24.04 -6.21
C ALA A 232 5.87 23.38 -7.61
N VAL A 233 6.79 22.45 -7.89
CA VAL A 233 6.79 21.67 -9.14
C VAL A 233 5.51 20.83 -9.26
N HIS A 234 5.03 20.22 -8.19
CA HIS A 234 3.77 19.47 -8.18
C HIS A 234 2.58 20.38 -8.53
N THR A 235 2.48 21.54 -7.89
CA THR A 235 1.43 22.53 -8.16
C THR A 235 1.49 23.05 -9.60
N VAL A 236 2.69 23.31 -10.13
CA VAL A 236 2.87 23.70 -11.53
C VAL A 236 2.43 22.59 -12.49
N ARG A 237 2.75 21.32 -12.20
CA ARG A 237 2.31 20.17 -13.02
C ARG A 237 0.78 20.00 -13.01
N LEU A 238 0.16 20.10 -11.83
CA LEU A 238 -1.30 20.09 -11.68
C LEU A 238 -1.94 21.24 -12.48
N ARG A 239 -1.42 22.47 -12.33
CA ARG A 239 -1.89 23.65 -13.06
C ARG A 239 -1.69 23.53 -14.57
N ARG A 240 -0.66 22.83 -15.04
CA ARG A 240 -0.45 22.57 -16.47
C ARG A 240 -1.23 21.35 -16.98
N GLY A 241 -1.88 20.60 -16.10
CA GLY A 241 -2.58 19.36 -16.43
C GLY A 241 -1.64 18.25 -16.92
N THR A 242 -0.36 18.27 -16.59
CA THR A 242 0.61 17.23 -17.03
C THR A 242 0.59 15.97 -16.14
N GLY A 243 -0.11 16.04 -15.01
CA GLY A 243 -0.38 14.94 -14.12
C GLY A 243 -1.42 15.31 -13.08
N ILE A 244 -1.96 14.32 -12.39
CA ILE A 244 -2.91 14.43 -11.28
C ILE A 244 -2.43 13.55 -10.13
N GLY A 245 -2.85 13.87 -8.90
CA GLY A 245 -2.54 13.07 -7.74
C GLY A 245 -2.54 13.86 -6.44
N THR A 246 -2.44 13.12 -5.33
CA THR A 246 -2.33 13.69 -3.99
C THR A 246 -0.88 13.76 -3.55
N PRO A 247 -0.52 14.76 -2.73
CA PRO A 247 0.78 14.77 -2.07
C PRO A 247 1.00 13.48 -1.26
N GLY A 248 2.01 12.70 -1.63
CA GLY A 248 2.35 11.44 -0.94
C GLY A 248 1.51 10.23 -1.31
N GLY A 249 0.42 10.39 -2.07
CA GLY A 249 -0.44 9.28 -2.51
C GLY A 249 -0.27 8.91 -3.98
N ALA A 250 -1.33 8.32 -4.53
CA ALA A 250 -1.39 7.91 -5.93
C ALA A 250 -1.24 9.10 -6.88
N ARG A 251 -0.45 8.90 -7.94
CA ARG A 251 -0.22 9.89 -9.00
C ARG A 251 -0.46 9.27 -10.36
N VAL A 252 -1.09 10.03 -11.24
CA VAL A 252 -1.32 9.66 -12.64
C VAL A 252 -0.67 10.72 -13.53
N PHE A 253 0.06 10.29 -14.54
CA PHE A 253 0.66 11.18 -15.54
C PHE A 253 0.81 10.46 -16.87
N MET A 254 0.87 11.21 -17.96
CA MET A 254 1.12 10.64 -19.28
C MET A 254 2.62 10.44 -19.51
N ARG A 255 2.99 9.31 -20.11
CA ARG A 255 4.31 9.08 -20.69
C ARG A 255 4.15 8.49 -22.09
N GLY A 256 4.33 9.32 -23.10
CA GLY A 256 3.88 8.98 -24.46
C GLY A 256 2.37 8.80 -24.45
N GLU A 257 1.90 7.69 -25.00
CA GLU A 257 0.47 7.36 -25.12
C GLU A 257 -0.07 6.47 -23.98
N LYS A 258 0.68 6.41 -22.88
CA LYS A 258 0.33 5.55 -21.75
C LYS A 258 0.14 6.35 -20.48
N LEU A 259 -0.95 6.06 -19.77
CA LEU A 259 -1.22 6.56 -18.43
C LEU A 259 -0.38 5.76 -17.44
N ARG A 260 0.54 6.45 -16.76
CA ARG A 260 1.33 5.84 -15.69
C ARG A 260 0.73 6.17 -14.34
N ILE A 261 0.49 5.15 -13.55
CA ILE A 261 -0.12 5.23 -12.23
C ILE A 261 0.92 4.81 -11.21
N THR A 262 1.23 5.68 -10.25
CA THR A 262 2.20 5.36 -9.20
C THR A 262 1.50 5.45 -7.85
N ALA A 263 1.38 4.35 -7.12
CA ALA A 263 0.70 4.27 -5.82
C ALA A 263 1.42 5.03 -4.68
N GLY A 264 2.65 5.47 -4.90
CA GLY A 264 3.46 6.18 -3.91
C GLY A 264 4.91 6.32 -4.35
N PRO A 265 5.79 6.94 -3.55
CA PRO A 265 7.18 7.22 -3.93
C PRO A 265 8.04 5.96 -4.15
N ARG A 266 7.61 4.79 -3.68
CA ARG A 266 8.35 3.52 -3.78
C ARG A 266 7.62 2.45 -4.61
N ALA A 267 6.46 2.77 -5.19
CA ALA A 267 5.71 1.83 -6.02
C ALA A 267 6.23 1.87 -7.47
N VAL A 268 6.31 0.71 -8.12
CA VAL A 268 6.56 0.65 -9.57
C VAL A 268 5.34 1.26 -10.26
N PRO A 269 5.54 2.18 -11.21
CA PRO A 269 4.41 2.75 -11.92
C PRO A 269 3.75 1.69 -12.78
N ASP A 270 2.47 1.45 -12.53
CA ASP A 270 1.63 0.68 -13.42
C ASP A 270 1.29 1.50 -14.66
N THR A 271 0.94 0.85 -15.76
CA THR A 271 0.78 1.52 -17.05
C THR A 271 -0.46 1.02 -17.78
N LEU A 272 -1.37 1.93 -18.07
CA LEU A 272 -2.55 1.69 -18.90
C LEU A 272 -2.38 2.38 -20.25
N SER A 273 -2.86 1.74 -21.31
CA SER A 273 -2.85 2.33 -22.64
C SER A 273 -4.01 3.33 -22.80
N VAL A 274 -3.79 4.40 -23.57
CA VAL A 274 -4.87 5.30 -24.02
C VAL A 274 -5.38 4.90 -25.42
N TRP A 275 -4.72 3.92 -26.06
CA TRP A 275 -5.13 3.34 -27.35
C TRP A 275 -5.28 1.82 -27.27
N GLY A 276 -6.04 1.26 -28.21
CA GLY A 276 -6.31 -0.19 -28.27
C GLY A 276 -7.59 -0.62 -27.54
N PRO A 277 -7.79 -1.94 -27.37
CA PRO A 277 -9.02 -2.51 -26.80
C PRO A 277 -9.19 -2.22 -25.29
N GLU A 278 -8.10 -2.10 -24.54
CA GLU A 278 -8.10 -1.75 -23.10
C GLU A 278 -7.79 -0.25 -22.87
N ALA A 279 -8.10 0.58 -23.87
CA ALA A 279 -7.84 2.00 -23.80
C ALA A 279 -8.67 2.69 -22.72
N VAL A 280 -8.02 3.47 -21.86
CA VAL A 280 -8.71 4.41 -20.95
C VAL A 280 -9.33 5.53 -21.78
N MET A 281 -10.64 5.67 -21.71
CA MET A 281 -11.40 6.68 -22.46
C MET A 281 -11.93 7.81 -21.58
N SER A 282 -12.24 7.52 -20.31
CA SER A 282 -12.69 8.55 -19.38
C SER A 282 -12.11 8.38 -17.98
N LEU A 283 -12.05 9.52 -17.28
CA LEU A 283 -11.69 9.65 -15.88
C LEU A 283 -12.95 10.07 -15.12
N MET A 284 -13.42 9.22 -14.22
CA MET A 284 -14.61 9.49 -13.41
C MET A 284 -14.23 9.77 -11.96
N VAL A 285 -14.30 11.04 -11.57
CA VAL A 285 -14.17 11.44 -10.16
C VAL A 285 -15.51 11.18 -9.49
N TYR A 286 -15.50 10.40 -8.42
CA TYR A 286 -16.72 10.05 -7.72
C TYR A 286 -16.74 10.56 -6.27
N ARG A 287 -17.96 10.74 -5.78
CA ARG A 287 -18.29 10.86 -4.37
C ARG A 287 -19.38 9.85 -4.02
N HIS A 288 -19.19 9.08 -2.97
CA HIS A 288 -20.20 8.20 -2.40
C HIS A 288 -20.19 8.44 -0.89
N GLU A 289 -21.21 9.11 -0.36
CA GLU A 289 -21.25 9.55 1.04
C GLU A 289 -20.01 10.39 1.44
N ASP A 290 -19.19 9.88 2.36
CA ASP A 290 -17.91 10.43 2.82
C ASP A 290 -16.72 9.96 1.96
N LEU A 291 -16.91 8.95 1.11
CA LEU A 291 -15.90 8.38 0.23
C LEU A 291 -15.73 9.20 -1.04
N ARG A 292 -14.48 9.22 -1.51
CA ARG A 292 -14.09 9.85 -2.77
C ARG A 292 -13.03 9.00 -3.45
N GLY A 293 -12.96 9.11 -4.77
CA GLY A 293 -11.94 8.44 -5.54
C GLY A 293 -12.00 8.78 -7.02
N LEU A 294 -11.20 8.05 -7.78
CA LEU A 294 -11.13 8.16 -9.23
C LEU A 294 -11.23 6.76 -9.84
N PHE A 295 -12.13 6.62 -10.81
CA PHE A 295 -12.14 5.47 -11.70
C PHE A 295 -11.55 5.85 -13.07
N MET A 296 -10.78 4.93 -13.65
CA MET A 296 -10.40 4.97 -15.06
C MET A 296 -11.31 4.02 -15.82
N ILE A 297 -12.10 4.58 -16.73
CA ILE A 297 -13.11 3.83 -17.46
C ILE A 297 -12.62 3.55 -18.88
N GLY A 298 -12.74 2.30 -19.28
CA GLY A 298 -12.37 1.84 -20.61
C GLY A 298 -13.43 2.18 -21.65
N ARG A 299 -13.13 1.86 -22.92
CA ARG A 299 -14.06 2.08 -24.03
C ARG A 299 -15.40 1.36 -23.90
N THR A 300 -15.41 0.22 -23.20
CA THR A 300 -16.62 -0.57 -22.96
C THR A 300 -17.47 -0.07 -21.78
N GLY A 301 -17.08 1.05 -21.14
CA GLY A 301 -17.72 1.54 -19.92
C GLY A 301 -17.30 0.80 -18.65
N ARG A 302 -16.45 -0.23 -18.74
CA ARG A 302 -15.94 -0.97 -17.57
C ARG A 302 -14.87 -0.18 -16.82
N ALA A 303 -14.88 -0.30 -15.49
CA ALA A 303 -13.82 0.24 -14.63
C ALA A 303 -12.53 -0.57 -14.81
N LEU A 304 -11.52 0.03 -15.43
CA LEU A 304 -10.20 -0.58 -15.61
C LEU A 304 -9.34 -0.45 -14.36
N ARG A 305 -9.51 0.67 -13.64
CA ARG A 305 -8.75 0.96 -12.43
C ARG A 305 -9.54 1.78 -11.43
N HIS A 306 -9.47 1.38 -10.17
CA HIS A 306 -9.99 2.16 -9.05
C HIS A 306 -8.86 2.76 -8.20
N LEU A 307 -8.94 4.06 -7.94
CA LEU A 307 -7.99 4.81 -7.13
C LEU A 307 -8.75 5.57 -6.01
N PRO A 308 -9.00 4.91 -4.86
CA PRO A 308 -9.64 5.57 -3.73
C PRO A 308 -8.78 6.73 -3.20
N GLY A 309 -9.43 7.78 -2.70
CA GLY A 309 -8.76 8.95 -2.15
C GLY A 309 -9.26 10.28 -2.71
N LEU A 310 -8.62 11.37 -2.30
CA LEU A 310 -9.03 12.71 -2.68
C LEU A 310 -8.50 13.09 -4.06
N TRP A 311 -9.40 13.33 -5.02
CA TRP A 311 -9.04 13.81 -6.35
C TRP A 311 -9.74 15.14 -6.61
N HIS A 312 -8.99 16.18 -6.96
CA HIS A 312 -9.56 17.49 -7.22
C HIS A 312 -10.20 17.53 -8.61
N PRO A 313 -11.53 17.72 -8.75
CA PRO A 313 -12.21 17.61 -10.02
C PRO A 313 -11.63 18.50 -11.12
N GLU A 314 -11.25 19.74 -10.78
CA GLU A 314 -10.67 20.68 -11.75
C GLU A 314 -9.29 20.22 -12.29
N HIS A 315 -8.47 19.58 -11.44
CA HIS A 315 -7.17 19.07 -11.87
C HIS A 315 -7.35 17.86 -12.77
N VAL A 316 -8.32 16.99 -12.45
CA VAL A 316 -8.68 15.83 -13.27
C VAL A 316 -9.24 16.26 -14.62
N ASN A 317 -10.16 17.22 -14.64
CA ASN A 317 -10.71 17.77 -15.87
C ASN A 317 -9.62 18.38 -16.77
N ARG A 318 -8.74 19.20 -16.20
CA ARG A 318 -7.63 19.83 -16.95
C ARG A 318 -6.68 18.78 -17.55
N PHE A 319 -6.37 17.74 -16.79
CA PHE A 319 -5.56 16.61 -17.26
C PHE A 319 -6.27 15.83 -18.37
N ALA A 320 -7.56 15.55 -18.19
CA ALA A 320 -8.36 14.82 -19.16
C ALA A 320 -8.44 15.57 -20.50
N VAL A 321 -8.82 16.86 -20.48
CA VAL A 321 -8.89 17.72 -21.67
C VAL A 321 -7.54 17.80 -22.39
N ARG A 322 -6.44 17.98 -21.65
CA ARG A 322 -5.08 18.04 -22.23
C ARG A 322 -4.72 16.76 -23.01
N HIS A 323 -5.22 15.62 -22.57
CA HIS A 323 -4.84 14.31 -23.07
C HIS A 323 -5.94 13.62 -23.89
N GLY A 324 -6.99 14.37 -24.28
CA GLY A 324 -8.08 13.84 -25.10
C GLY A 324 -8.95 12.79 -24.40
N LEU A 325 -8.95 12.78 -23.06
CA LEU A 325 -9.81 11.91 -22.25
C LEU A 325 -11.09 12.65 -21.87
N ARG A 326 -12.19 11.91 -21.69
CA ARG A 326 -13.40 12.47 -21.08
C ARG A 326 -13.22 12.59 -19.57
N CYS A 327 -13.80 13.61 -18.95
CA CYS A 327 -13.85 13.74 -17.50
C CYS A 327 -15.32 13.76 -17.06
N GLU A 328 -15.63 12.94 -16.06
CA GLU A 328 -16.94 12.90 -15.43
C GLU A 328 -16.79 13.12 -13.93
N VAL A 329 -17.71 13.86 -13.35
CA VAL A 329 -17.79 14.08 -11.90
C VAL A 329 -19.17 13.61 -11.47
N ARG A 330 -19.23 12.56 -10.65
CA ARG A 330 -20.49 11.91 -10.28
C ARG A 330 -20.61 11.75 -8.77
N THR A 331 -21.82 11.96 -8.26
CA THR A 331 -22.22 11.41 -6.96
C THR A 331 -22.86 10.06 -7.23
N LEU A 332 -22.33 9.01 -6.62
CA LEU A 332 -22.81 7.64 -6.80
C LEU A 332 -23.68 7.24 -5.63
N ASP A 333 -24.79 6.59 -5.92
CA ASP A 333 -25.52 5.85 -4.90
C ASP A 333 -24.77 4.56 -4.52
N ARG A 334 -25.27 3.84 -3.51
CA ARG A 334 -24.62 2.61 -3.01
C ARG A 334 -24.55 1.52 -4.08
N ARG A 335 -25.60 1.35 -4.88
CA ARG A 335 -25.68 0.30 -5.90
C ARG A 335 -24.71 0.58 -7.04
N GLU A 336 -24.65 1.81 -7.52
CA GLU A 336 -23.70 2.24 -8.55
C GLU A 336 -22.26 2.12 -8.06
N TYR A 337 -21.99 2.53 -6.82
CA TYR A 337 -20.66 2.41 -6.23
C TYR A 337 -20.22 0.95 -6.12
N LEU A 338 -21.09 0.08 -5.60
CA LEU A 338 -20.82 -1.34 -5.48
C LEU A 338 -20.55 -1.98 -6.84
N ASP A 339 -21.39 -1.71 -7.84
CA ASP A 339 -21.22 -2.25 -9.20
C ASP A 339 -19.85 -1.87 -9.79
N LEU A 340 -19.44 -0.60 -9.64
CA LEU A 340 -18.15 -0.13 -10.15
C LEU A 340 -16.94 -0.74 -9.43
N VAL A 341 -17.02 -0.90 -8.11
CA VAL A 341 -15.93 -1.48 -7.32
C VAL A 341 -15.81 -2.98 -7.58
N THR A 342 -16.92 -3.71 -7.60
CA THR A 342 -16.94 -5.16 -7.81
C THR A 342 -16.44 -5.56 -9.19
N HIS A 343 -16.71 -4.72 -10.20
CA HIS A 343 -16.29 -4.96 -11.59
C HIS A 343 -15.00 -4.22 -11.97
N ALA A 344 -14.32 -3.57 -11.01
CA ALA A 344 -13.03 -2.96 -11.27
C ALA A 344 -12.00 -4.05 -11.59
N GLY A 345 -11.35 -3.93 -12.75
CA GLY A 345 -10.32 -4.90 -13.17
C GLY A 345 -9.14 -4.98 -12.21
N ASP A 346 -8.83 -3.87 -11.53
CA ASP A 346 -7.77 -3.77 -10.52
C ASP A 346 -7.92 -2.45 -9.73
N ALA A 347 -7.18 -2.29 -8.64
CA ALA A 347 -7.19 -1.07 -7.83
C ALA A 347 -5.84 -0.75 -7.18
N VAL A 348 -5.73 0.46 -6.61
CA VAL A 348 -4.61 0.89 -5.76
C VAL A 348 -5.16 1.15 -4.35
N PRO A 349 -5.15 0.14 -3.46
CA PRO A 349 -5.82 0.19 -2.16
C PRO A 349 -5.20 1.17 -1.16
#